data_AF-A0A7Y6IWM9-F1
#
_entry.id   AF-A0A7Y6IWM9-F1
#
_cell.length_a   1.000
_cell.length_b   1.000
_cell.length_c   1.000
_cell.angle_alpha   90.00
_cell.angle_beta   90.00
_cell.angle_gamma   90.00
#
_symmetry.space_group_name_H-M   'P 1'
#
loop_
_entity.id
_entity.type
_entity.pdbx_description
1 polymer ?
#
loop_
_entity_poly.entity_id
_entity_poly.type
_entity_poly.pdbx_seq_one_letter_code
_entity_poly.pdbx_strand_id
1 'polypeptide(L)'
;MCWEMRTIEGLTLSHVVYTPRGGAPQNVLRSAALAQIHVPYDSGEPRYHDLGSLGESAIALTAADCPGGERRGTYVCVTTRARGHAHLKDGFGDEQARKSRQGEELVVLSGYQVGWYAYVAEWVFGDDGSITPRLGATGSLAGTVTTPGHGWPIGVGRRHFEESHSHNVFWRLDFDVDAATRDAVEQYDFAGTGTKRRSMVRTRFATETKAVNRRMRWWRVLDPRALNADRHPVSWEIDNSDSAEYRGPADEAFTRADLYVTQYHACERLATQNPLPHCRNSVDRYVSGERLTDPVVWVNVDFHHVARDEDADPMPVHWQGFRVLPRDVTAKNPSP
;
A
#
# COMPACT_ATOMS: atom_id res chain seq x y z
N MET A 1 -2.71 18.00 -2.55
CA MET A 1 -3.43 16.88 -1.93
C MET A 1 -4.44 17.40 -0.94
N CYS A 2 -5.57 16.73 -0.83
CA CYS A 2 -6.59 16.90 0.20
C CYS A 2 -6.73 15.57 0.95
N TRP A 3 -7.31 15.61 2.15
CA TRP A 3 -7.65 14.42 2.92
C TRP A 3 -8.95 14.61 3.67
N GLU A 4 -9.60 13.50 3.98
CA GLU A 4 -10.79 13.46 4.81
C GLU A 4 -10.83 12.17 5.63
N MET A 5 -11.49 12.20 6.78
CA MET A 5 -11.78 11.02 7.59
C MET A 5 -13.17 10.51 7.20
N ARG A 6 -13.24 9.48 6.36
CA ARG A 6 -14.50 8.85 5.94
C ARG A 6 -14.93 7.80 6.95
N THR A 7 -16.24 7.68 7.17
CA THR A 7 -16.82 6.64 8.04
C THR A 7 -16.36 5.24 7.66
N ILE A 8 -16.37 4.89 6.36
CA ILE A 8 -16.13 3.52 5.90
C ILE A 8 -14.63 3.18 5.88
N GLU A 9 -13.82 3.97 5.18
CA GLU A 9 -12.40 3.68 4.91
C GLU A 9 -11.42 4.35 5.89
N GLY A 10 -11.89 5.26 6.73
CA GLY A 10 -11.02 6.14 7.52
C GLY A 10 -10.35 7.22 6.66
N LEU A 11 -9.08 7.50 6.95
CA LEU A 11 -8.25 8.49 6.27
C LEU A 11 -8.16 8.17 4.76
N THR A 12 -8.82 9.02 3.98
CA THR A 12 -8.84 8.95 2.52
C THR A 12 -8.16 10.18 1.94
N LEU A 13 -7.26 9.96 1.00
CA LEU A 13 -6.59 11.03 0.25
C LEU A 13 -7.31 11.31 -1.06
N SER A 14 -7.25 12.56 -1.51
CA SER A 14 -7.71 12.95 -2.85
C SER A 14 -6.82 14.04 -3.46
N HIS A 15 -6.89 14.17 -4.79
CA HIS A 15 -6.16 15.21 -5.54
C HIS A 15 -4.65 15.22 -5.21
N VAL A 16 -4.03 14.04 -5.23
CA VAL A 16 -2.60 13.88 -4.96
C VAL A 16 -1.83 14.30 -6.20
N VAL A 17 -0.95 15.28 -6.02
CA VAL A 17 -0.16 15.92 -7.08
C VAL A 17 1.30 15.90 -6.67
N TYR A 18 2.19 15.52 -7.58
CA TYR A 18 3.63 15.61 -7.42
C TYR A 18 4.19 16.72 -8.31
N THR A 19 4.97 17.62 -7.74
CA THR A 19 5.69 18.64 -8.51
C THR A 19 7.18 18.35 -8.43
N PRO A 20 7.80 17.76 -9.48
CA PRO A 20 9.23 17.56 -9.48
C PRO A 20 9.97 18.90 -9.42
N ARG A 21 11.15 18.91 -8.80
CA ARG A 21 11.96 20.13 -8.69
C ARG A 21 12.24 20.72 -10.08
N GLY A 22 11.82 21.97 -10.28
CA GLY A 22 11.98 22.67 -11.56
C GLY A 22 11.09 22.17 -12.70
N GLY A 23 10.11 21.30 -12.42
CA GLY A 23 9.14 20.82 -13.40
C GLY A 23 7.71 21.31 -13.13
N ALA A 24 6.78 20.87 -13.97
CA ALA A 24 5.37 21.17 -13.83
C ALA A 24 4.65 20.17 -12.90
N PRO A 25 3.59 20.58 -12.19
CA PRO A 25 2.77 19.66 -11.40
C PRO A 25 2.24 18.50 -12.24
N GLN A 26 2.25 17.29 -11.68
CA GLN A 26 1.72 16.07 -12.26
C GLN A 26 0.66 15.49 -11.33
N ASN A 27 -0.54 15.28 -11.84
CA ASN A 27 -1.57 14.54 -11.11
C ASN A 27 -1.13 13.08 -11.00
N VAL A 28 -1.37 12.48 -9.83
CA VAL A 28 -0.94 11.11 -9.51
C VAL A 28 -2.13 10.26 -9.13
N LEU A 29 -2.84 10.63 -8.07
CA LEU A 29 -4.00 9.90 -7.56
C LEU A 29 -5.18 10.85 -7.45
N ARG A 30 -6.30 10.49 -8.08
CA ARG A 30 -7.60 11.11 -7.83
C ARG A 30 -8.05 10.82 -6.41
N SER A 31 -7.94 9.55 -6.00
CA SER A 31 -8.23 9.13 -4.63
C SER A 31 -7.41 7.91 -4.20
N ALA A 32 -7.16 7.78 -2.90
CA ALA A 32 -6.48 6.62 -2.33
C ALA A 32 -6.90 6.37 -0.88
N ALA A 33 -7.13 5.10 -0.53
CA ALA A 33 -7.60 4.70 0.81
C ALA A 33 -7.20 3.25 1.14
N LEU A 34 -7.25 2.91 2.43
CA LEU A 34 -7.39 1.52 2.85
C LEU A 34 -8.72 0.97 2.33
N ALA A 35 -8.73 -0.30 1.95
CA ALA A 35 -9.86 -0.93 1.28
C ALA A 35 -10.33 -2.23 1.94
N GLN A 36 -9.48 -2.90 2.71
CA GLN A 36 -9.88 -3.88 3.73
C GLN A 36 -8.67 -4.21 4.63
N ILE A 37 -8.93 -4.64 5.86
CA ILE A 37 -7.98 -5.33 6.74
C ILE A 37 -8.69 -6.65 7.11
N HIS A 38 -8.29 -7.73 6.44
CA HIS A 38 -8.81 -9.07 6.69
C HIS A 38 -7.85 -9.80 7.63
N VAL A 39 -8.36 -10.32 8.75
CA VAL A 39 -7.56 -10.98 9.80
C VAL A 39 -8.01 -12.42 10.00
N PRO A 40 -7.57 -13.36 9.14
CA PRO A 40 -7.83 -14.77 9.32
C PRO A 40 -6.84 -15.43 10.27
N TYR A 41 -7.36 -16.18 11.24
CA TYR A 41 -6.59 -16.98 12.17
C TYR A 41 -6.28 -18.39 11.62
N ASP A 42 -5.13 -18.95 12.02
CA ASP A 42 -4.57 -20.18 11.44
C ASP A 42 -5.30 -21.46 11.86
N SER A 43 -6.09 -21.46 12.94
CA SER A 43 -7.00 -22.57 13.27
C SER A 43 -8.25 -22.61 12.40
N GLY A 44 -8.47 -21.58 11.59
CA GLY A 44 -9.59 -21.42 10.68
C GLY A 44 -10.52 -20.28 11.09
N GLU A 45 -10.70 -20.03 12.39
CA GLU A 45 -11.55 -18.99 12.96
C GLU A 45 -10.85 -18.34 14.16
N PRO A 46 -11.14 -17.06 14.49
CA PRO A 46 -12.02 -16.15 13.78
C PRO A 46 -11.42 -15.62 12.47
N ARG A 47 -12.26 -14.99 11.64
CA ARG A 47 -11.86 -14.36 10.37
C ARG A 47 -12.46 -12.95 10.29
N TYR A 48 -11.72 -11.95 10.78
CA TYR A 48 -12.24 -10.59 10.90
C TYR A 48 -12.12 -9.78 9.61
N HIS A 49 -13.06 -8.85 9.42
CA HIS A 49 -13.02 -7.82 8.38
C HIS A 49 -13.18 -6.46 9.07
N ASP A 50 -12.08 -5.75 9.24
CA ASP A 50 -12.02 -4.61 10.15
C ASP A 50 -12.41 -3.28 9.50
N LEU A 51 -12.69 -3.25 8.19
CA LEU A 51 -13.24 -2.08 7.48
C LEU A 51 -14.76 -2.15 7.31
N GLY A 52 -15.34 -0.97 7.12
CA GLY A 52 -16.80 -0.75 7.03
C GLY A 52 -17.27 0.43 7.88
N SER A 53 -16.55 0.67 8.99
CA SER A 53 -16.77 1.80 9.91
C SER A 53 -15.44 2.33 10.50
N LEU A 54 -14.32 2.16 9.78
CA LEU A 54 -12.98 2.45 10.29
C LEU A 54 -12.82 3.92 10.74
N GLY A 55 -13.52 4.86 10.11
CA GLY A 55 -13.48 6.26 10.54
C GLY A 55 -14.08 6.50 11.94
N GLU A 56 -15.00 5.66 12.39
CA GLU A 56 -15.61 5.76 13.73
C GLU A 56 -14.66 5.26 14.82
N SER A 57 -13.72 4.37 14.47
CA SER A 57 -12.68 3.87 15.38
C SER A 57 -11.41 4.72 15.39
N ALA A 58 -11.41 5.88 14.71
CA ALA A 58 -10.26 6.77 14.66
C ALA A 58 -9.85 7.27 16.05
N ILE A 59 -8.57 7.10 16.38
CA ILE A 59 -7.98 7.51 17.66
C ILE A 59 -7.75 9.02 17.63
N ALA A 60 -8.29 9.72 18.63
CA ALA A 60 -8.01 11.14 18.81
C ALA A 60 -6.53 11.34 19.19
N LEU A 61 -5.75 11.94 18.29
CA LEU A 61 -4.31 12.07 18.45
C LEU A 61 -3.96 13.17 19.46
N THR A 62 -3.04 12.87 20.38
CA THR A 62 -2.41 13.84 21.27
C THR A 62 -1.14 14.42 20.66
N ALA A 63 -0.52 15.40 21.31
CA ALA A 63 0.77 15.92 20.86
C ALA A 63 1.89 14.85 20.91
N ALA A 64 1.79 13.87 21.82
CA ALA A 64 2.75 12.79 21.92
C ALA A 64 2.66 11.80 20.74
N ASP A 65 1.47 11.64 20.17
CA ASP A 65 1.23 10.78 19.00
C ASP A 65 1.64 11.43 17.67
N CYS A 66 1.97 12.73 17.69
CA CYS A 66 2.42 13.50 16.54
C CYS A 66 3.72 14.25 16.82
N PRO A 67 4.81 13.54 17.20
CA PRO A 67 6.04 14.19 17.62
C PRO A 67 6.70 14.96 16.47
N GLY A 68 6.98 16.24 16.69
CA GLY A 68 7.57 17.13 15.68
C GLY A 68 6.66 17.42 14.47
N GLY A 69 5.42 16.93 14.49
CA GLY A 69 4.43 17.15 13.45
C GLY A 69 3.35 18.15 13.86
N GLU A 70 2.42 18.34 12.95
CA GLU A 70 1.23 19.15 13.14
C GLU A 70 -0.02 18.26 13.10
N ARG A 71 -0.84 18.35 14.16
CA ARG A 71 -2.16 17.71 14.16
C ARG A 71 -3.13 18.52 13.29
N ARG A 72 -3.75 17.85 12.32
CA ARG A 72 -4.75 18.39 11.40
C ARG A 72 -6.13 17.88 11.82
N GLY A 73 -6.84 18.69 12.61
CA GLY A 73 -8.07 18.25 13.26
C GLY A 73 -7.78 17.26 14.39
N THR A 74 -8.72 16.37 14.67
CA THR A 74 -8.65 15.44 15.81
C THR A 74 -7.85 14.17 15.52
N TYR A 75 -7.87 13.69 14.27
CA TYR A 75 -7.48 12.31 13.95
C TYR A 75 -6.29 12.17 13.01
N VAL A 76 -5.75 13.28 12.48
CA VAL A 76 -4.68 13.25 11.48
C VAL A 76 -3.45 13.97 12.00
N CYS A 77 -2.28 13.35 11.85
CA CYS A 77 -1.00 13.97 12.07
C CYS A 77 -0.25 14.11 10.74
N VAL A 78 0.38 15.25 10.53
CA VAL A 78 1.22 15.54 9.37
C VAL A 78 2.60 15.92 9.87
N THR A 79 3.63 15.19 9.45
CA THR A 79 5.01 15.45 9.88
C THR A 79 5.99 15.27 8.73
N THR A 80 7.16 15.86 8.85
CA THR A 80 8.27 15.67 7.90
C THR A 80 9.43 14.99 8.60
N ARG A 81 10.09 14.05 7.92
CA ARG A 81 11.29 13.39 8.46
C ARG A 81 12.35 13.15 7.39
N ALA A 82 13.58 12.96 7.83
CA ALA A 82 14.66 12.57 6.94
C ALA A 82 14.42 11.15 6.38
N ARG A 83 14.60 11.00 5.07
CA ARG A 83 14.56 9.70 4.37
C ARG A 83 15.94 9.00 4.31
N GLY A 84 16.99 9.70 4.72
CA GLY A 84 18.36 9.30 4.46
C GLY A 84 18.81 9.75 3.08
N HIS A 85 19.71 8.99 2.43
CA HIS A 85 20.29 9.40 1.16
C HIS A 85 19.25 9.44 0.02
N ALA A 86 19.07 10.61 -0.57
CA ALA A 86 18.44 10.75 -1.89
C ALA A 86 19.39 10.24 -2.98
N HIS A 87 20.68 10.55 -2.84
CA HIS A 87 21.75 9.92 -3.62
C HIS A 87 23.10 10.03 -2.89
N LEU A 88 23.99 9.09 -3.22
CA LEU A 88 25.39 9.10 -2.83
C LEU A 88 26.22 8.58 -4.00
N LYS A 89 27.03 9.46 -4.58
CA LYS A 89 27.93 9.14 -5.68
C LYS A 89 29.34 9.58 -5.31
N ASP A 90 30.26 8.62 -5.34
CA ASP A 90 31.68 8.93 -5.23
C ASP A 90 32.24 9.47 -6.55
N GLY A 91 33.29 10.29 -6.45
CA GLY A 91 34.00 10.83 -7.59
C GLY A 91 35.21 10.00 -8.05
N PHE A 92 35.42 8.81 -7.48
CA PHE A 92 36.62 7.99 -7.70
C PHE A 92 37.93 8.76 -7.45
N GLY A 93 37.93 9.61 -6.42
CA GLY A 93 39.05 10.50 -6.08
C GLY A 93 38.94 11.93 -6.63
N ASP A 94 38.00 12.22 -7.53
CA ASP A 94 37.68 13.60 -7.95
C ASP A 94 36.61 14.20 -7.02
N GLU A 95 37.00 15.14 -6.16
CA GLU A 95 36.10 15.81 -5.23
C GLU A 95 34.99 16.60 -5.94
N GLN A 96 35.25 17.17 -7.11
CA GLN A 96 34.24 17.92 -7.88
C GLN A 96 33.18 17.00 -8.49
N ALA A 97 33.51 15.73 -8.71
CA ALA A 97 32.58 14.72 -9.21
C ALA A 97 31.75 14.02 -8.11
N ARG A 98 32.11 14.21 -6.83
CA ARG A 98 31.37 13.66 -5.68
C ARG A 98 30.02 14.38 -5.52
N LYS A 99 28.96 13.60 -5.33
CA LYS A 99 27.61 14.12 -5.09
C LYS A 99 26.94 13.41 -3.93
N SER A 100 26.36 14.16 -3.00
CA SER A 100 25.64 13.60 -1.86
C SER A 100 24.48 14.52 -1.51
N ARG A 101 23.30 13.94 -1.31
CA ARG A 101 22.12 14.66 -0.85
C ARG A 101 21.28 13.76 0.06
N GLN A 102 20.78 14.34 1.15
CA GLN A 102 19.73 13.73 1.98
C GLN A 102 18.36 14.07 1.38
N GLY A 103 17.44 13.12 1.44
CA GLY A 103 16.04 13.28 1.08
C GLY A 103 15.16 13.47 2.30
N GLU A 104 13.96 13.96 2.05
CA GLU A 104 12.93 14.17 3.07
C GLU A 104 11.64 13.48 2.64
N GLU A 105 10.80 13.16 3.62
CA GLU A 105 9.48 12.58 3.43
C GLU A 105 8.44 13.38 4.23
N LEU A 106 7.29 13.60 3.61
CA LEU A 106 6.06 14.02 4.29
C LEU A 106 5.25 12.77 4.68
N VAL A 107 4.90 12.64 5.94
CA VAL A 107 4.07 11.56 6.48
C VAL A 107 2.72 12.12 6.88
N VAL A 108 1.64 11.55 6.33
CA VAL A 108 0.27 11.79 6.76
C VAL A 108 -0.24 10.51 7.43
N LEU A 109 -0.56 10.57 8.72
CA LEU A 109 -0.90 9.39 9.50
C LEU A 109 -2.20 9.55 10.30
N SER A 110 -2.85 8.42 10.54
CA SER A 110 -3.99 8.28 11.46
C SER A 110 -3.96 6.92 12.15
N GLY A 111 -4.49 6.86 13.38
CA GLY A 111 -4.60 5.64 14.17
C GLY A 111 -6.06 5.18 14.31
N TYR A 112 -6.30 3.87 14.41
CA TYR A 112 -7.62 3.28 14.57
C TYR A 112 -7.60 2.16 15.61
N GLN A 113 -8.53 2.18 16.58
CA GLN A 113 -8.66 1.12 17.58
C GLN A 113 -9.72 0.11 17.13
N VAL A 114 -9.33 -1.11 16.79
CA VAL A 114 -10.25 -2.18 16.37
C VAL A 114 -10.05 -3.41 17.24
N GLY A 115 -11.00 -3.64 18.15
CA GLY A 115 -10.89 -4.71 19.14
C GLY A 115 -9.61 -4.54 19.98
N TRP A 116 -8.76 -5.56 19.97
CA TRP A 116 -7.48 -5.58 20.69
C TRP A 116 -6.37 -4.83 19.95
N TYR A 117 -6.48 -4.70 18.63
CA TYR A 117 -5.46 -4.07 17.81
C TYR A 117 -5.66 -2.56 17.72
N ALA A 118 -4.54 -1.86 17.58
CA ALA A 118 -4.49 -0.51 17.06
C ALA A 118 -3.75 -0.52 15.71
N TYR A 119 -4.37 0.06 14.69
CA TYR A 119 -3.78 0.20 13.36
C TYR A 119 -3.30 1.63 13.13
N VAL A 120 -2.07 1.79 12.66
CA VAL A 120 -1.50 3.07 12.25
C VAL A 120 -1.37 3.09 10.74
N ALA A 121 -2.26 3.82 10.06
CA ALA A 121 -2.17 3.99 8.62
C ALA A 121 -1.31 5.21 8.29
N GLU A 122 -0.24 5.01 7.52
CA GLU A 122 0.62 6.09 7.02
C GLU A 122 0.61 6.16 5.49
N TRP A 123 0.49 7.39 4.99
CA TRP A 123 0.83 7.76 3.63
C TRP A 123 2.13 8.56 3.65
N VAL A 124 3.21 7.97 3.16
CA VAL A 124 4.55 8.57 3.15
C VAL A 124 4.87 9.07 1.74
N PHE A 125 5.17 10.36 1.57
CA PHE A 125 5.48 11.00 0.31
C PHE A 125 6.94 11.47 0.29
N GLY A 126 7.76 10.87 -0.57
CA GLY A 126 9.16 11.25 -0.74
C GLY A 126 9.35 12.49 -1.61
N ASP A 127 10.42 13.23 -1.34
CA ASP A 127 10.86 14.39 -2.13
C ASP A 127 11.28 14.04 -3.58
N ASP A 128 11.39 12.75 -3.88
CA ASP A 128 11.63 12.21 -5.22
C ASP A 128 10.35 11.86 -5.99
N GLY A 129 9.18 11.96 -5.35
CA GLY A 129 7.87 11.61 -5.91
C GLY A 129 7.40 10.19 -5.59
N SER A 130 8.15 9.45 -4.77
CA SER A 130 7.70 8.16 -4.24
C SER A 130 6.53 8.32 -3.27
N ILE A 131 5.66 7.32 -3.25
CA ILE A 131 4.58 7.18 -2.27
C ILE A 131 4.72 5.81 -1.63
N THR A 132 4.76 5.73 -0.30
CA THR A 132 4.84 4.46 0.44
C THR A 132 3.67 4.37 1.41
N PRO A 133 2.52 3.81 0.97
CA PRO A 133 1.42 3.48 1.86
C PRO A 133 1.84 2.30 2.75
N ARG A 134 1.61 2.42 4.05
CA ARG A 134 1.92 1.36 5.02
C ARG A 134 0.94 1.35 6.18
N LEU A 135 0.69 0.16 6.70
CA LEU A 135 -0.12 -0.10 7.88
C LEU A 135 0.77 -0.68 8.97
N GLY A 136 0.74 -0.06 10.15
CA GLY A 136 1.34 -0.58 11.37
C GLY A 136 0.26 -1.30 12.18
N ALA A 137 0.48 -2.55 12.56
CA ALA A 137 -0.35 -3.26 13.55
C ALA A 137 0.36 -3.23 14.92
N THR A 138 -0.32 -2.70 15.94
CA THR A 138 0.14 -2.58 17.35
C THR A 138 -1.08 -2.76 18.27
N GLY A 139 -1.03 -2.30 19.52
CA GLY A 139 -2.06 -2.54 20.53
C GLY A 139 -1.73 -3.78 21.35
N SER A 140 -2.67 -4.70 21.49
CA SER A 140 -2.48 -5.95 22.24
C SER A 140 -2.79 -7.15 21.35
N LEU A 141 -2.11 -8.26 21.61
CA LEU A 141 -2.53 -9.57 21.10
C LEU A 141 -3.97 -9.86 21.53
N ALA A 142 -4.73 -10.57 20.69
CA ALA A 142 -6.13 -10.88 20.97
C ALA A 142 -6.32 -11.83 22.17
N GLY A 143 -5.27 -12.54 22.57
CA GLY A 143 -5.31 -13.54 23.63
C GLY A 143 -5.98 -14.83 23.17
N THR A 144 -6.04 -15.09 21.87
CA THR A 144 -6.65 -16.30 21.32
C THR A 144 -5.70 -17.47 21.55
N VAL A 145 -6.08 -18.38 22.46
CA VAL A 145 -5.24 -19.53 22.83
C VAL A 145 -5.53 -20.73 21.94
N THR A 146 -4.47 -21.34 21.42
CA THR A 146 -4.55 -22.48 20.52
C THR A 146 -3.57 -23.60 20.89
N THR A 147 -3.30 -24.52 19.96
CA THR A 147 -2.32 -25.60 20.09
C THR A 147 -0.98 -25.23 19.44
N PRO A 148 0.13 -25.94 19.73
CA PRO A 148 1.42 -25.68 19.08
C PRO A 148 1.43 -25.78 17.55
N GLY A 149 0.39 -26.37 16.95
CA GLY A 149 0.26 -26.46 15.49
C GLY A 149 -0.21 -25.18 14.81
N HIS A 150 -0.84 -24.26 15.56
CA HIS A 150 -1.45 -23.03 15.02
C HIS A 150 -0.99 -21.77 15.75
N GLY A 151 -0.06 -21.89 16.69
CA GLY A 151 0.36 -20.76 17.51
C GLY A 151 1.72 -20.92 18.13
N TRP A 152 2.18 -19.87 18.79
CA TRP A 152 3.49 -19.81 19.44
C TRP A 152 3.34 -19.68 20.96
N PRO A 153 4.15 -20.38 21.77
CA PRO A 153 4.07 -20.25 23.22
C PRO A 153 4.52 -18.85 23.65
N ILE A 154 3.70 -18.17 24.43
CA ILE A 154 3.99 -16.82 24.94
C ILE A 154 3.94 -16.81 26.46
N GLY A 155 4.83 -16.03 27.07
CA GLY A 155 5.03 -15.94 28.50
C GLY A 155 5.81 -17.11 29.10
N VAL A 156 6.13 -16.98 30.39
CA VAL A 156 6.97 -17.95 31.09
C VAL A 156 6.28 -19.31 31.22
N GLY A 157 6.98 -20.37 30.80
CA GLY A 157 6.57 -21.74 31.07
C GLY A 157 5.65 -22.38 30.02
N ARG A 158 5.50 -21.78 28.82
CA ARG A 158 4.83 -22.38 27.64
C ARG A 158 3.42 -22.90 27.91
N ARG A 159 2.64 -22.15 28.69
CA ARG A 159 1.29 -22.54 29.13
C ARG A 159 0.18 -22.07 28.19
N HIS A 160 0.45 -21.03 27.41
CA HIS A 160 -0.48 -20.40 26.48
C HIS A 160 0.20 -20.29 25.12
N PHE A 161 -0.51 -20.68 24.06
CA PHE A 161 -0.04 -20.54 22.69
C PHE A 161 -0.92 -19.50 22.03
N GLU A 162 -0.38 -18.32 21.77
CA GLU A 162 -1.11 -17.29 21.04
C GLU A 162 -1.23 -17.73 19.58
N GLU A 163 -2.44 -17.61 19.06
CA GLU A 163 -2.75 -18.08 17.73
C GLU A 163 -2.16 -17.18 16.64
N SER A 164 -1.46 -17.83 15.71
CA SER A 164 -0.93 -17.22 14.50
C SER A 164 -2.07 -16.78 13.59
N HIS A 165 -1.87 -15.66 12.89
CA HIS A 165 -2.87 -15.09 12.00
C HIS A 165 -2.20 -14.25 10.91
N SER A 166 -2.94 -13.92 9.86
CA SER A 166 -2.48 -12.97 8.85
C SER A 166 -3.17 -11.62 8.99
N HIS A 167 -2.46 -10.53 8.71
CA HIS A 167 -3.06 -9.25 8.35
C HIS A 167 -3.01 -9.14 6.83
N ASN A 168 -4.11 -9.48 6.17
CA ASN A 168 -4.29 -9.43 4.71
C ASN A 168 -4.95 -8.09 4.34
N VAL A 169 -4.14 -7.13 3.88
CA VAL A 169 -4.53 -5.72 3.78
C VAL A 169 -4.62 -5.27 2.34
N PHE A 170 -5.76 -4.68 1.99
CA PHE A 170 -6.01 -4.12 0.66
C PHE A 170 -5.95 -2.59 0.69
N TRP A 171 -5.35 -2.03 -0.34
CA TRP A 171 -5.32 -0.60 -0.61
C TRP A 171 -5.96 -0.33 -1.96
N ARG A 172 -6.81 0.69 -2.05
CA ARG A 172 -7.45 1.14 -3.30
C ARG A 172 -6.78 2.41 -3.78
N LEU A 173 -6.26 2.38 -5.01
CA LEU A 173 -5.58 3.49 -5.69
C LEU A 173 -6.30 3.82 -6.99
N ASP A 174 -6.91 5.00 -7.03
CA ASP A 174 -7.53 5.58 -8.22
C ASP A 174 -6.55 6.60 -8.80
N PHE A 175 -5.75 6.15 -9.78
CA PHE A 175 -4.79 6.99 -10.48
C PHE A 175 -5.51 7.96 -11.41
N ASP A 176 -4.85 9.09 -11.68
CA ASP A 176 -5.35 10.10 -12.61
C ASP A 176 -4.17 10.84 -13.22
N VAL A 177 -3.33 10.07 -13.92
CA VAL A 177 -2.10 10.60 -14.50
C VAL A 177 -2.46 11.66 -15.54
N ASP A 178 -1.93 12.88 -15.36
CA ASP A 178 -2.26 14.05 -16.22
C ASP A 178 -3.75 14.46 -16.20
N ALA A 179 -4.48 14.14 -15.11
CA ALA A 179 -5.91 14.45 -14.91
C ALA A 179 -6.80 14.01 -16.08
N ALA A 180 -6.65 12.77 -16.50
CA ALA A 180 -7.41 12.20 -17.60
C ALA A 180 -7.82 10.76 -17.35
N THR A 181 -9.06 10.42 -17.73
CA THR A 181 -9.62 9.06 -17.69
C THR A 181 -9.11 8.20 -18.84
N ARG A 182 -7.79 8.09 -18.99
CA ARG A 182 -7.12 7.33 -20.06
C ARG A 182 -5.90 6.56 -19.59
N ASP A 183 -5.84 6.35 -18.28
CA ASP A 183 -4.79 5.58 -17.64
C ASP A 183 -4.78 4.14 -18.13
N ALA A 184 -3.61 3.54 -18.11
CA ALA A 184 -3.36 2.18 -18.53
C ALA A 184 -2.49 1.48 -17.51
N VAL A 185 -2.67 0.17 -17.38
CA VAL A 185 -1.83 -0.66 -16.52
C VAL A 185 -1.00 -1.61 -17.37
N GLU A 186 0.30 -1.67 -17.08
CA GLU A 186 1.24 -2.60 -17.68
C GLU A 186 1.93 -3.43 -16.60
N GLN A 187 2.03 -4.73 -16.86
CA GLN A 187 2.84 -5.67 -16.09
C GLN A 187 4.17 -5.90 -16.78
N TYR A 188 5.22 -5.96 -15.98
CA TYR A 188 6.57 -6.26 -16.40
C TYR A 188 7.05 -7.56 -15.74
N ASP A 189 7.55 -8.46 -16.58
CA ASP A 189 8.09 -9.76 -16.21
C ASP A 189 9.49 -9.91 -16.80
N PHE A 190 10.26 -10.86 -16.25
CA PHE A 190 11.60 -11.17 -16.75
C PHE A 190 11.77 -12.67 -17.00
N ALA A 191 12.09 -13.04 -18.25
CA ALA A 191 12.42 -14.41 -18.62
C ALA A 191 13.93 -14.64 -18.57
N GLY A 192 14.36 -15.91 -18.58
CA GLY A 192 15.77 -16.31 -18.61
C GLY A 192 16.33 -16.83 -17.27
N THR A 193 15.48 -17.29 -16.36
CA THR A 193 15.89 -18.00 -15.12
C THR A 193 16.85 -19.15 -15.46
N GLY A 194 17.98 -19.22 -14.75
CA GLY A 194 19.04 -20.20 -15.00
C GLY A 194 20.02 -19.83 -16.12
N THR A 195 19.91 -18.63 -16.70
CA THR A 195 20.80 -18.17 -17.80
C THR A 195 21.49 -16.84 -17.49
N LYS A 196 22.55 -16.52 -18.24
CA LYS A 196 23.26 -15.23 -18.16
C LYS A 196 22.46 -14.06 -18.78
N ARG A 197 21.41 -14.34 -19.55
CA ARG A 197 20.63 -13.33 -20.28
C ARG A 197 19.23 -13.24 -19.70
N ARG A 198 18.71 -12.03 -19.54
CA ARG A 198 17.33 -11.80 -19.17
C ARG A 198 16.65 -10.95 -20.24
N SER A 199 15.40 -11.26 -20.53
CA SER A 199 14.57 -10.45 -21.41
C SER A 199 13.36 -9.95 -20.63
N MET A 200 13.04 -8.68 -20.82
CA MET A 200 11.86 -8.04 -20.26
C MET A 200 10.65 -8.39 -21.14
N VAL A 201 9.55 -8.80 -20.52
CA VAL A 201 8.26 -9.03 -21.15
C VAL A 201 7.28 -8.01 -20.60
N ARG A 202 6.65 -7.24 -21.47
CA ARG A 202 5.65 -6.23 -21.12
C ARG A 202 4.27 -6.68 -21.57
N THR A 203 3.31 -6.68 -20.64
CA THR A 203 1.91 -7.04 -20.90
C THR A 203 1.01 -5.87 -20.51
N ARG A 204 0.23 -5.34 -21.45
CA ARG A 204 -0.79 -4.31 -21.15
C ARG A 204 -2.10 -4.97 -20.80
N PHE A 205 -2.74 -4.54 -19.71
CA PHE A 205 -4.07 -5.00 -19.34
C PHE A 205 -5.12 -4.20 -20.12
N ALA A 206 -5.84 -4.88 -21.02
CA ALA A 206 -6.92 -4.27 -21.82
C ALA A 206 -8.30 -4.39 -21.14
N THR A 207 -8.45 -5.41 -20.29
CA THR A 207 -9.65 -5.68 -19.50
C THR A 207 -9.26 -5.87 -18.04
N GLU A 208 -10.24 -5.81 -17.15
CA GLU A 208 -10.06 -6.07 -15.74
C GLU A 208 -9.28 -7.35 -15.51
N THR A 209 -8.30 -7.28 -14.61
CA THR A 209 -7.30 -8.32 -14.43
C THR A 209 -6.97 -8.48 -12.96
N LYS A 210 -6.71 -9.72 -12.54
CA LYS A 210 -6.06 -10.03 -11.27
C LYS A 210 -4.70 -10.66 -11.55
N ALA A 211 -3.69 -10.27 -10.79
CA ALA A 211 -2.30 -10.70 -10.97
C ALA A 211 -1.71 -11.18 -9.64
N VAL A 212 -1.07 -12.34 -9.70
CA VAL A 212 -0.25 -12.87 -8.60
C VAL A 212 1.18 -12.36 -8.79
N ASN A 213 1.79 -11.88 -7.72
CA ASN A 213 3.17 -11.42 -7.70
C ASN A 213 4.12 -12.58 -7.96
N ARG A 214 5.29 -12.26 -8.50
CA ARG A 214 6.39 -13.21 -8.74
C ARG A 214 7.71 -12.47 -8.60
N ARG A 215 8.80 -13.20 -8.41
CA ARG A 215 10.15 -12.61 -8.38
C ARG A 215 10.38 -11.70 -9.59
N MET A 216 10.79 -10.46 -9.30
CA MET A 216 11.10 -9.41 -10.29
C MET A 216 9.89 -8.90 -11.10
N ARG A 217 8.67 -9.34 -10.78
CA ARG A 217 7.47 -8.75 -11.37
C ARG A 217 7.22 -7.40 -10.72
N TRP A 218 6.79 -6.46 -11.54
CA TRP A 218 6.26 -5.17 -11.08
C TRP A 218 5.19 -4.71 -12.08
N TRP A 219 4.39 -3.74 -11.67
CA TRP A 219 3.37 -3.11 -12.51
C TRP A 219 3.61 -1.63 -12.60
N ARG A 220 3.07 -0.98 -13.62
CA ARG A 220 2.96 0.47 -13.64
C ARG A 220 1.61 0.93 -14.13
N VAL A 221 1.20 2.08 -13.62
CA VAL A 221 0.09 2.87 -14.14
C VAL A 221 0.67 4.06 -14.91
N LEU A 222 0.16 4.31 -16.11
CA LEU A 222 0.64 5.38 -16.99
C LEU A 222 -0.51 6.03 -17.75
N ASP A 223 -0.30 7.26 -18.20
CA ASP A 223 -1.08 7.84 -19.30
C ASP A 223 -0.23 7.80 -20.58
N PRO A 224 -0.66 7.10 -21.65
CA PRO A 224 0.07 7.03 -22.91
C PRO A 224 0.29 8.37 -23.63
N ARG A 225 -0.47 9.41 -23.28
CA ARG A 225 -0.40 10.75 -23.87
C ARG A 225 0.33 11.76 -22.99
N ALA A 226 0.47 11.48 -21.70
CA ALA A 226 1.29 12.28 -20.80
C ALA A 226 2.75 11.91 -21.02
N LEU A 227 3.49 12.77 -21.73
CA LEU A 227 4.88 12.50 -22.10
C LEU A 227 5.81 13.50 -21.42
N ASN A 228 6.94 13.01 -20.91
CA ASN A 228 8.02 13.87 -20.46
C ASN A 228 8.76 14.52 -21.66
N ALA A 229 9.76 15.35 -21.37
CA ALA A 229 10.53 16.06 -22.40
C ALA A 229 11.27 15.12 -23.39
N ASP A 230 11.57 13.89 -22.99
CA ASP A 230 12.22 12.86 -23.82
C ASP A 230 11.19 11.91 -24.47
N ARG A 231 9.90 12.27 -24.46
CA ARG A 231 8.81 11.53 -25.09
C ARG A 231 8.52 10.16 -24.46
N HIS A 232 8.95 9.93 -23.22
CA HIS A 232 8.56 8.74 -22.47
C HIS A 232 7.23 8.98 -21.74
N PRO A 233 6.33 7.98 -21.69
CA PRO A 233 5.09 8.08 -20.92
C PRO A 233 5.36 8.25 -19.43
N VAL A 234 4.79 9.31 -18.85
CA VAL A 234 4.78 9.55 -17.41
C VAL A 234 4.01 8.41 -16.72
N SER A 235 4.62 7.83 -15.69
CA SER A 235 4.06 6.65 -15.04
C SER A 235 4.49 6.52 -13.58
N TRP A 236 3.80 5.65 -12.86
CA TRP A 236 4.16 5.21 -11.53
C TRP A 236 4.20 3.69 -11.47
N GLU A 237 5.31 3.15 -11.03
CA GLU A 237 5.48 1.73 -10.73
C GLU A 237 4.86 1.39 -9.38
N ILE A 238 4.34 0.17 -9.26
CA ILE A 238 3.84 -0.42 -8.03
C ILE A 238 4.71 -1.64 -7.72
N ASP A 239 5.31 -1.63 -6.54
CA ASP A 239 6.18 -2.69 -6.02
C ASP A 239 5.68 -3.15 -4.64
N ASN A 240 5.21 -4.39 -4.57
CA ASN A 240 4.77 -5.07 -3.35
C ASN A 240 5.55 -6.37 -3.09
N SER A 241 6.84 -6.42 -3.45
CA SER A 241 7.68 -7.62 -3.31
C SER A 241 7.82 -8.17 -1.89
N ASP A 242 7.55 -7.35 -0.88
CA ASP A 242 7.79 -7.67 0.54
C ASP A 242 6.55 -8.30 1.23
N SER A 243 5.49 -8.62 0.47
CA SER A 243 4.26 -9.26 0.96
C SER A 243 4.45 -10.73 1.36
N ALA A 244 3.77 -11.18 2.42
CA ALA A 244 3.73 -12.59 2.82
C ALA A 244 2.87 -13.49 1.91
N GLU A 245 2.10 -12.90 0.99
CA GLU A 245 1.29 -13.60 -0.03
C GLU A 245 0.26 -14.60 0.53
N TYR A 246 -0.59 -14.16 1.48
CA TYR A 246 -1.66 -14.99 2.04
C TYR A 246 -2.64 -15.46 0.95
N ARG A 247 -3.12 -16.71 1.04
CA ARG A 247 -4.10 -17.30 0.11
C ARG A 247 -5.17 -18.06 0.89
N GLY A 248 -6.35 -17.47 0.97
CA GLY A 248 -7.49 -18.00 1.72
C GLY A 248 -8.28 -19.11 1.02
N PRO A 249 -9.29 -19.66 1.72
CA PRO A 249 -10.18 -20.70 1.23
C PRO A 249 -11.03 -20.28 0.03
N ALA A 250 -11.88 -21.17 -0.47
CA ALA A 250 -12.63 -20.99 -1.73
C ALA A 250 -13.65 -19.84 -1.69
N ASP A 251 -14.23 -19.60 -0.53
CA ASP A 251 -15.16 -18.51 -0.21
C ASP A 251 -14.45 -17.16 0.03
N GLU A 252 -13.12 -17.15 0.12
CA GLU A 252 -12.30 -15.93 0.24
C GLU A 252 -11.43 -15.69 -1.00
N ALA A 253 -12.02 -15.89 -2.19
CA ALA A 253 -11.30 -15.78 -3.45
C ALA A 253 -10.69 -14.38 -3.72
N PHE A 254 -11.12 -13.34 -2.99
CA PHE A 254 -10.53 -12.00 -2.99
C PHE A 254 -9.09 -11.96 -2.47
N THR A 255 -8.64 -12.98 -1.71
CA THR A 255 -7.27 -13.07 -1.18
C THR A 255 -6.27 -13.70 -2.17
N ARG A 256 -6.73 -14.19 -3.33
CA ARG A 256 -5.95 -15.09 -4.20
C ARG A 256 -5.07 -14.39 -5.24
N ALA A 257 -4.99 -13.06 -5.19
CA ALA A 257 -4.10 -12.27 -6.02
C ALA A 257 -3.51 -11.11 -5.21
N ASP A 258 -2.41 -10.58 -5.71
CA ASP A 258 -1.66 -9.52 -5.04
C ASP A 258 -1.96 -8.13 -5.64
N LEU A 259 -2.50 -8.13 -6.86
CA LEU A 259 -2.95 -6.93 -7.55
C LEU A 259 -4.25 -7.23 -8.29
N TYR A 260 -5.26 -6.38 -8.10
CA TYR A 260 -6.47 -6.36 -8.92
C TYR A 260 -6.54 -5.03 -9.66
N VAL A 261 -6.94 -5.06 -10.92
CA VAL A 261 -7.17 -3.88 -11.75
C VAL A 261 -8.61 -3.94 -12.23
N THR A 262 -9.42 -3.01 -11.77
CA THR A 262 -10.86 -2.91 -12.13
C THR A 262 -11.10 -1.65 -12.94
N GLN A 263 -12.20 -1.62 -13.70
CA GLN A 263 -12.67 -0.36 -14.26
C GLN A 263 -13.28 0.48 -13.13
N TYR A 264 -13.04 1.79 -13.13
CA TYR A 264 -13.61 2.67 -12.11
C TYR A 264 -15.14 2.55 -12.06
N HIS A 265 -15.63 2.16 -10.89
CA HIS A 265 -17.04 2.25 -10.49
C HIS A 265 -17.12 2.86 -9.09
N ALA A 266 -17.96 3.89 -8.93
CA ALA A 266 -18.04 4.64 -7.67
C ALA A 266 -18.53 3.80 -6.47
N CYS A 267 -19.26 2.71 -6.71
CA CYS A 267 -19.73 1.83 -5.64
C CYS A 267 -18.71 0.76 -5.20
N GLU A 268 -17.60 0.58 -5.92
CA GLU A 268 -16.52 -0.36 -5.56
C GLU A 268 -15.54 0.35 -4.61
N ARG A 269 -15.77 0.21 -3.30
CA ARG A 269 -14.99 0.93 -2.28
C ARG A 269 -14.13 -0.01 -1.42
N LEU A 270 -14.69 -1.13 -0.99
CA LEU A 270 -13.96 -2.13 -0.18
C LEU A 270 -13.61 -3.38 -0.99
N ALA A 271 -12.51 -4.04 -0.62
CA ALA A 271 -12.04 -5.27 -1.29
C ALA A 271 -12.90 -6.51 -0.95
N THR A 272 -13.62 -6.47 0.16
CA THR A 272 -14.63 -7.45 0.58
C THR A 272 -15.56 -6.81 1.60
N GLN A 273 -16.75 -7.39 1.81
CA GLN A 273 -17.84 -6.81 2.60
C GLN A 273 -18.19 -5.38 2.19
N ASN A 274 -18.17 -5.09 0.89
CA ASN A 274 -18.47 -3.76 0.38
C ASN A 274 -19.91 -3.35 0.72
N PRO A 275 -20.10 -2.27 1.52
CA PRO A 275 -21.41 -1.95 2.08
C PRO A 275 -22.32 -1.23 1.07
N LEU A 276 -21.80 -0.83 -0.09
CA LEU A 276 -22.56 -0.05 -1.05
C LEU A 276 -23.41 -0.93 -1.98
N PRO A 277 -24.66 -0.52 -2.27
CA PRO A 277 -25.51 -1.21 -3.22
C PRO A 277 -24.97 -1.05 -4.66
N HIS A 278 -25.55 -1.80 -5.59
CA HIS A 278 -25.27 -1.79 -7.04
C HIS A 278 -23.93 -2.37 -7.49
N CYS A 279 -22.95 -2.48 -6.61
CA CYS A 279 -21.71 -3.19 -6.87
C CYS A 279 -21.73 -4.62 -6.29
N ARG A 280 -20.77 -5.44 -6.71
CA ARG A 280 -20.53 -6.74 -6.06
C ARG A 280 -19.98 -6.52 -4.65
N ASN A 281 -19.76 -7.62 -3.92
CA ASN A 281 -19.35 -7.54 -2.52
C ASN A 281 -17.82 -7.55 -2.33
N SER A 282 -17.04 -7.93 -3.34
CA SER A 282 -15.60 -8.18 -3.22
C SER A 282 -14.83 -8.02 -4.53
N VAL A 283 -13.53 -7.76 -4.43
CA VAL A 283 -12.65 -7.39 -5.55
C VAL A 283 -12.44 -8.51 -6.57
N ASP A 284 -12.50 -9.77 -6.16
CA ASP A 284 -12.52 -10.91 -7.09
C ASP A 284 -13.77 -10.94 -7.97
N ARG A 285 -14.86 -10.30 -7.54
CA ARG A 285 -16.12 -10.20 -8.26
C ARG A 285 -16.27 -8.91 -9.05
N TYR A 286 -15.50 -7.88 -8.72
CA TYR A 286 -15.37 -6.66 -9.54
C TYR A 286 -14.73 -7.01 -10.88
N VAL A 287 -13.66 -7.82 -10.85
CA VAL A 287 -12.98 -8.32 -12.06
C VAL A 287 -13.90 -9.26 -12.84
N SER A 288 -14.68 -8.66 -13.74
CA SER A 288 -15.72 -9.28 -14.54
C SER A 288 -15.33 -9.42 -16.01
N GLY A 289 -14.19 -8.82 -16.40
CA GLY A 289 -13.69 -8.77 -17.77
C GLY A 289 -14.09 -7.49 -18.50
N GLU A 290 -14.54 -6.45 -17.79
CA GLU A 290 -14.83 -5.15 -18.38
C GLU A 290 -13.58 -4.53 -19.03
N ARG A 291 -13.77 -3.69 -20.05
CA ARG A 291 -12.66 -2.98 -20.70
C ARG A 291 -12.12 -1.88 -19.79
N LEU A 292 -10.81 -1.80 -19.62
CA LEU A 292 -10.17 -0.73 -18.86
C LEU A 292 -10.04 0.55 -19.70
N THR A 293 -10.57 1.64 -19.16
CA THR A 293 -10.43 3.00 -19.68
C THR A 293 -10.04 4.00 -18.59
N ASP A 294 -10.47 3.75 -17.36
CA ASP A 294 -10.12 4.49 -16.15
C ASP A 294 -9.85 3.44 -15.05
N PRO A 295 -8.67 2.80 -15.07
CA PRO A 295 -8.37 1.68 -14.18
C PRO A 295 -8.18 2.12 -12.72
N VAL A 296 -8.78 1.38 -11.79
CA VAL A 296 -8.49 1.44 -10.35
C VAL A 296 -7.62 0.25 -9.99
N VAL A 297 -6.54 0.51 -9.25
CA VAL A 297 -5.62 -0.53 -8.79
C VAL A 297 -5.89 -0.84 -7.32
N TRP A 298 -6.04 -2.13 -7.02
CA TRP A 298 -6.15 -2.64 -5.67
C TRP A 298 -4.88 -3.44 -5.35
N VAL A 299 -4.12 -2.99 -4.38
CA VAL A 299 -2.87 -3.64 -3.96
C VAL A 299 -3.12 -4.42 -2.69
N ASN A 300 -2.87 -5.72 -2.72
CA ASN A 300 -2.91 -6.58 -1.54
C ASN A 300 -1.49 -6.74 -0.98
N VAL A 301 -1.35 -6.52 0.32
CA VAL A 301 -0.10 -6.66 1.07
C VAL A 301 -0.39 -7.44 2.34
N ASP A 302 0.37 -8.51 2.55
CA ASP A 302 0.16 -9.46 3.62
C ASP A 302 1.30 -9.44 4.63
N PHE A 303 0.96 -9.67 5.89
CA PHE A 303 1.89 -9.99 6.96
C PHE A 303 1.36 -11.20 7.73
N HIS A 304 2.18 -12.24 7.92
CA HIS A 304 1.84 -13.37 8.77
C HIS A 304 2.49 -13.20 10.13
N HIS A 305 1.67 -13.15 11.16
CA HIS A 305 2.07 -12.86 12.52
C HIS A 305 2.12 -14.16 13.32
N VAL A 306 3.33 -14.66 13.54
CA VAL A 306 3.62 -15.66 14.56
C VAL A 306 4.14 -14.89 15.78
N ALA A 307 3.27 -14.75 16.77
CA ALA A 307 3.54 -13.91 17.93
C ALA A 307 4.74 -14.41 18.75
N ARG A 308 5.42 -13.50 19.45
CA ARG A 308 6.60 -13.76 20.28
C ARG A 308 6.41 -13.18 21.68
N ASP A 309 7.30 -13.52 22.61
CA ASP A 309 7.28 -12.96 23.97
C ASP A 309 7.38 -11.42 23.96
N GLU A 310 8.11 -10.84 23.01
CA GLU A 310 8.24 -9.40 22.84
C GLU A 310 6.96 -8.72 22.34
N ASP A 311 5.97 -9.48 21.90
CA ASP A 311 4.68 -8.98 21.42
C ASP A 311 3.63 -8.90 22.57
N ALA A 312 4.05 -9.17 23.81
CA ALA A 312 3.23 -8.94 25.01
C ALA A 312 2.81 -7.46 25.14
N ASP A 313 1.66 -7.23 25.77
CA ASP A 313 1.07 -5.90 25.89
C ASP A 313 2.03 -4.88 26.56
N PRO A 314 2.33 -3.72 25.92
CA PRO A 314 1.90 -3.32 24.57
C PRO A 314 2.74 -3.94 23.44
N MET A 315 2.07 -4.43 22.41
CA MET A 315 2.69 -5.05 21.24
C MET A 315 3.47 -4.02 20.41
N PRO A 316 4.76 -4.26 20.09
CA PRO A 316 5.51 -3.44 19.15
C PRO A 316 4.82 -3.34 17.79
N VAL A 317 5.01 -2.22 17.09
CA VAL A 317 4.39 -2.02 15.78
C VAL A 317 5.05 -2.89 14.72
N HIS A 318 4.23 -3.69 14.03
CA HIS A 318 4.61 -4.44 12.84
C HIS A 318 4.14 -3.71 11.59
N TRP A 319 5.05 -3.37 10.69
CA TRP A 319 4.71 -2.61 9.48
C TRP A 319 4.61 -3.50 8.26
N GLN A 320 3.53 -3.33 7.49
CA GLN A 320 3.38 -3.86 6.14
C GLN A 320 3.02 -2.73 5.17
N GLY A 321 3.47 -2.81 3.92
CA GLY A 321 3.19 -1.78 2.93
C GLY A 321 3.78 -2.12 1.57
N PHE A 322 3.69 -1.15 0.66
CA PHE A 322 4.21 -1.27 -0.69
C PHE A 322 4.71 0.10 -1.17
N ARG A 323 5.37 0.14 -2.33
CA ARG A 323 5.94 1.35 -2.89
C ARG A 323 5.27 1.70 -4.21
N VAL A 324 5.03 2.99 -4.41
CA VAL A 324 4.61 3.59 -5.67
C VAL A 324 5.72 4.55 -6.11
N LEU A 325 6.42 4.22 -7.19
CA LEU A 325 7.66 4.90 -7.58
C LEU A 325 7.46 5.65 -8.89
N PRO A 326 7.89 6.93 -9.00
CA PRO A 326 7.79 7.67 -10.24
C PRO A 326 8.68 7.05 -11.31
N ARG A 327 8.14 6.86 -12.51
CA ARG A 327 8.85 6.39 -13.70
C ARG A 327 8.62 7.35 -14.84
N ASP A 328 9.71 7.87 -15.38
CA ASP A 328 9.71 8.79 -16.51
C ASP A 328 8.90 10.08 -16.28
N VAL A 329 8.59 10.47 -15.04
CA VAL A 329 7.94 11.77 -14.71
C VAL A 329 8.78 12.94 -15.24
N THR A 330 10.09 12.85 -15.09
CA THR A 330 11.06 13.80 -15.66
C THR A 330 12.00 13.06 -16.62
N ALA A 331 12.48 13.78 -17.64
CA ALA A 331 13.44 13.24 -18.62
C ALA A 331 14.82 12.92 -17.99
N LYS A 332 15.11 13.52 -16.84
CA LYS A 332 16.38 13.35 -16.10
C LYS A 332 16.09 13.27 -14.62
N ASN A 333 17.08 12.86 -13.82
CA ASN A 333 16.96 12.88 -12.36
C ASN A 333 16.50 14.29 -11.89
N PRO A 334 15.36 14.41 -11.18
CA PRO A 334 14.85 15.70 -10.71
C PRO A 334 15.69 16.32 -9.58
N SER A 335 16.60 15.54 -9.00
CA SER A 335 17.43 15.91 -7.85
C SER A 335 18.90 15.46 -8.06
N PRO A 336 19.62 15.98 -9.08
CA PRO A 336 20.92 15.50 -9.52
C PRO A 336 22.13 16.04 -8.74
#